data_AF-A0A3C8CEY2-F1
#
_entry.id   AF-A0A3C8CEY2-F1
#
_cell.length_a   1.000
_cell.length_b   1.000
_cell.length_c   1.000
_cell.angle_alpha   90.00
_cell.angle_beta   90.00
_cell.angle_gamma   90.00
#
_symmetry.space_group_name_H-M   'P 1'
#
loop_
_entity.id
_entity.type
_entity.pdbx_description
1 polymer ?
#
loop_
_entity_poly.entity_id
_entity_poly.type
_entity_poly.pdbx_seq_one_letter_code
_entity_poly.pdbx_strand_id
1 'polypeptide(L)'
;MEITEFSLKYFTDVLPNGLTVVTVEMPHIHTMEVSMFVRAGLRFENEENNGISHFLEHMLFRGNRKYPDSISLNMEFENIGRDLRASTLGEYTQYGFSPHISQLEKGMEIFSEFFYSPTFPEIELERGIILEEYYEDLNEEGVNVDINNHACKLLYPGTPMSWPTIGTEETIKKITVEMLRDYYNAHYVPGNMVLAMAGPIEHNRNLQLSEKYFSTFSNGVAPISKNHFVGSISDEQSRPQFLFQHDSDSQVELQICFRSCSYNHEDFLTLGLISRVFDDGFTSRLQRVLREERG
;
A
#
# COMPACT_ATOMS: atom_id res chain seq x y z
N MET A 1 -33.87 17.91 -2.92
CA MET A 1 -32.71 17.48 -3.73
C MET A 1 -32.87 15.97 -3.86
N GLU A 2 -33.44 15.50 -4.96
CA GLU A 2 -33.50 14.06 -5.21
C GLU A 2 -32.06 13.58 -5.42
N ILE A 3 -31.58 12.71 -4.54
CA ILE A 3 -30.34 11.99 -4.76
C ILE A 3 -30.67 10.99 -5.86
N THR A 4 -30.49 11.39 -7.12
CA THR A 4 -30.46 10.44 -8.23
C THR A 4 -29.38 9.43 -7.93
N GLU A 5 -29.74 8.16 -7.92
CA GLU A 5 -28.87 7.02 -7.66
C GLU A 5 -27.71 7.05 -8.67
N PHE A 6 -26.56 7.59 -8.25
CA PHE A 6 -25.34 7.57 -9.05
C PHE A 6 -24.71 6.19 -8.89
N SER A 7 -25.16 5.22 -9.68
CA SER A 7 -24.51 3.92 -9.73
C SER A 7 -23.25 4.03 -10.58
N LEU A 8 -22.07 3.97 -9.94
CA LEU A 8 -20.82 3.77 -10.65
C LEU A 8 -20.87 2.44 -11.39
N LYS A 9 -20.71 2.46 -12.71
CA LYS A 9 -20.66 1.26 -13.53
C LYS A 9 -19.26 0.66 -13.42
N TYR A 10 -19.14 -0.48 -12.74
CA TYR A 10 -17.88 -1.20 -12.58
C TYR A 10 -17.96 -2.63 -13.11
N PHE A 11 -16.81 -3.16 -13.49
CA PHE A 11 -16.65 -4.50 -14.05
C PHE A 11 -15.47 -5.18 -13.37
N THR A 12 -15.49 -6.51 -13.34
CA THR A 12 -14.41 -7.32 -12.78
C THR A 12 -14.27 -8.61 -13.57
N ASP A 13 -13.07 -8.85 -14.07
CA ASP A 13 -12.71 -10.03 -14.83
C ASP A 13 -11.38 -10.60 -14.33
N VAL A 14 -11.11 -11.85 -14.69
CA VAL A 14 -9.87 -12.54 -14.31
C VAL A 14 -9.20 -13.07 -15.57
N LEU A 15 -7.97 -12.65 -15.81
CA LEU A 15 -7.18 -13.14 -16.93
C LEU A 15 -6.80 -14.62 -16.74
N PRO A 16 -6.44 -15.35 -17.80
CA PRO A 16 -6.04 -16.76 -17.69
C PRO A 16 -4.87 -17.03 -16.74
N ASN A 17 -3.99 -16.04 -16.51
CA ASN A 17 -2.87 -16.15 -15.57
C ASN A 17 -3.25 -15.82 -14.11
N GLY A 18 -4.50 -15.46 -13.85
CA GLY A 18 -5.03 -15.16 -12.52
C GLY A 18 -5.11 -13.68 -12.16
N LEU A 19 -4.56 -12.76 -12.98
CA LEU A 19 -4.65 -11.33 -12.73
C LEU A 19 -6.11 -10.88 -12.71
N THR A 20 -6.54 -10.27 -11.61
CA THR A 20 -7.87 -9.64 -11.54
C THR A 20 -7.81 -8.27 -12.18
N VAL A 21 -8.72 -7.98 -13.11
CA VAL A 21 -8.84 -6.69 -13.81
C VAL A 21 -10.15 -6.04 -13.38
N VAL A 22 -10.06 -4.82 -12.85
CA VAL A 22 -11.22 -4.02 -12.44
C VAL A 22 -11.29 -2.77 -13.31
N THR A 23 -12.48 -2.47 -13.85
CA THR A 23 -12.74 -1.22 -14.55
C THR A 23 -13.86 -0.47 -13.85
N VAL A 24 -13.67 0.83 -13.59
CA VAL A 24 -14.73 1.76 -13.21
C VAL A 24 -14.90 2.77 -14.35
N GLU A 25 -15.99 2.63 -15.10
CA GLU A 25 -16.24 3.46 -16.28
C GLU A 25 -16.75 4.85 -15.86
N MET A 26 -15.98 5.88 -16.19
CA MET A 26 -16.30 7.27 -15.88
C MET A 26 -16.15 8.12 -17.15
N PRO A 27 -17.05 7.98 -18.15
CA PRO A 27 -16.94 8.68 -19.44
C PRO A 27 -17.08 10.21 -19.33
N HIS A 28 -17.50 10.72 -18.19
CA HIS A 28 -17.75 12.15 -17.92
C HIS A 28 -16.51 12.89 -17.37
N ILE A 29 -15.42 12.19 -17.07
CA ILE A 29 -14.17 12.81 -16.59
C ILE A 29 -13.07 12.74 -17.66
N HIS A 30 -12.09 13.63 -17.54
CA HIS A 30 -10.96 13.75 -18.49
C HIS A 30 -9.64 13.21 -17.92
N THR A 31 -9.70 12.59 -16.74
CA THR A 31 -8.58 12.02 -16.02
C THR A 31 -8.85 10.54 -15.76
N MET A 32 -7.79 9.76 -15.57
CA MET A 32 -7.92 8.38 -15.13
C MET A 32 -6.83 8.04 -14.12
N GLU A 33 -7.09 6.99 -13.35
CA GLU A 33 -6.13 6.33 -12.49
C GLU A 33 -5.94 4.89 -12.98
N VAL A 34 -4.68 4.46 -13.04
CA VAL A 34 -4.29 3.05 -13.20
C VAL A 34 -3.55 2.66 -11.93
N SER A 35 -3.98 1.59 -11.28
CA SER A 35 -3.35 1.10 -10.06
C SER A 35 -3.23 -0.43 -10.07
N MET A 36 -2.06 -0.92 -9.71
CA MET A 36 -1.81 -2.32 -9.40
C MET A 36 -1.74 -2.48 -7.89
N PHE A 37 -2.63 -3.28 -7.33
CA PHE A 37 -2.58 -3.72 -5.95
C PHE A 37 -1.93 -5.09 -5.90
N VAL A 38 -0.87 -5.24 -5.13
CA VAL A 38 -0.21 -6.51 -4.86
C VAL A 38 -0.50 -6.88 -3.42
N ARG A 39 -1.01 -8.09 -3.18
CA ARG A 39 -1.24 -8.59 -1.82
C ARG A 39 0.09 -9.03 -1.20
N ALA A 40 0.89 -8.03 -0.87
CA ALA A 40 2.19 -8.06 -0.20
C ALA A 40 2.24 -6.84 0.73
N GLY A 41 2.95 -6.91 1.86
CA GLY A 41 2.91 -5.85 2.86
C GLY A 41 3.35 -6.37 4.22
N LEU A 42 3.31 -5.53 5.25
CA LEU A 42 3.82 -5.84 6.59
C LEU A 42 3.32 -7.20 7.13
N ARG A 43 2.05 -7.55 6.88
CA ARG A 43 1.42 -8.79 7.37
C ARG A 43 2.04 -10.07 6.80
N PHE A 44 2.79 -9.96 5.70
CA PHE A 44 3.48 -11.07 5.03
C PHE A 44 4.95 -11.22 5.44
N GLU A 45 5.43 -10.34 6.30
CA GLU A 45 6.80 -10.33 6.78
C GLU A 45 6.99 -11.28 7.98
N ASN A 46 8.25 -11.51 8.32
CA ASN A 46 8.70 -12.22 9.50
C ASN A 46 9.83 -11.44 10.19
N GLU A 47 10.28 -11.94 11.35
CA GLU A 47 11.31 -11.28 12.16
C GLU A 47 12.64 -11.06 11.40
N GLU A 48 12.98 -11.92 10.43
CA GLU A 48 14.23 -11.83 9.69
C GLU A 48 14.17 -10.82 8.54
N ASN A 49 12.98 -10.50 8.04
CA ASN A 49 12.78 -9.66 6.86
C ASN A 49 11.83 -8.47 7.07
N ASN A 50 11.53 -8.08 8.31
CA ASN A 50 10.68 -6.92 8.57
C ASN A 50 11.22 -5.66 7.86
N GLY A 51 10.36 -4.99 7.10
CA GLY A 51 10.68 -3.87 6.21
C GLY A 51 10.87 -4.27 4.75
N ILE A 52 10.91 -5.57 4.40
CA ILE A 52 11.19 -6.03 3.04
C ILE A 52 10.12 -5.60 2.02
N SER A 53 8.86 -5.46 2.42
CA SER A 53 7.80 -5.02 1.50
C SER A 53 8.04 -3.57 1.08
N HIS A 54 8.37 -2.71 2.05
CA HIS A 54 8.70 -1.31 1.82
C HIS A 54 10.02 -1.18 1.04
N PHE A 55 11.03 -1.96 1.41
CA PHE A 55 12.30 -1.99 0.67
C PHE A 55 12.07 -2.41 -0.80
N LEU A 56 11.27 -3.45 -1.05
CA LEU A 56 10.96 -3.90 -2.41
C LEU A 56 10.19 -2.85 -3.20
N GLU A 57 9.31 -2.08 -2.55
CA GLU A 57 8.65 -0.92 -3.15
C GLU A 57 9.67 0.01 -3.79
N HIS A 58 10.63 0.52 -3.00
CA HIS A 58 11.69 1.40 -3.48
C HIS A 58 12.48 0.76 -4.62
N MET A 59 12.84 -0.52 -4.45
CA MET A 59 13.72 -1.21 -5.38
C MET A 59 13.07 -1.47 -6.75
N LEU A 60 11.74 -1.51 -6.87
CA LEU A 60 11.09 -1.57 -8.18
C LEU A 60 11.24 -0.25 -8.98
N PHE A 61 11.41 0.89 -8.31
CA PHE A 61 11.70 2.18 -8.98
C PHE A 61 13.16 2.32 -9.41
N ARG A 62 14.06 1.43 -8.95
CA ARG A 62 15.50 1.53 -9.25
C ARG A 62 15.87 1.04 -10.63
N GLY A 63 15.06 0.19 -11.23
CA GLY A 63 15.30 -0.26 -12.60
C GLY A 63 14.83 -1.68 -12.89
N ASN A 64 14.78 -1.97 -14.18
CA ASN A 64 14.41 -3.26 -14.74
C ASN A 64 15.25 -3.55 -15.99
N ARG A 65 15.05 -4.71 -16.63
CA ARG A 65 15.84 -5.09 -17.83
C ARG A 65 15.74 -4.11 -18.99
N LYS A 66 14.63 -3.39 -19.16
CA LYS A 66 14.42 -2.44 -20.26
C LYS A 66 14.90 -1.03 -19.92
N TYR A 67 14.69 -0.63 -18.66
CA TYR A 67 15.05 0.67 -18.10
C TYR A 67 16.02 0.42 -16.94
N PRO A 68 17.33 0.38 -17.19
CA PRO A 68 18.31 -0.20 -16.27
C PRO A 68 18.53 0.58 -14.98
N ASP A 69 18.10 1.85 -14.93
CA ASP A 69 18.27 2.75 -13.79
C ASP A 69 17.01 3.59 -13.54
N SER A 70 16.91 4.19 -12.35
CA SER A 70 15.75 4.97 -11.91
C SER A 70 15.47 6.17 -12.82
N ILE A 71 16.52 6.82 -13.36
CA ILE A 71 16.37 7.99 -14.22
C ILE A 71 15.70 7.57 -15.53
N SER A 72 16.21 6.53 -16.19
CA SER A 72 15.68 6.02 -17.45
C SER A 72 14.22 5.55 -17.33
N LEU A 73 13.86 4.94 -16.19
CA LEU A 73 12.49 4.49 -15.92
C LEU A 73 11.54 5.68 -15.68
N ASN A 74 11.92 6.61 -14.81
CA ASN A 74 11.07 7.75 -14.49
C ASN A 74 10.90 8.69 -15.68
N MET A 75 11.94 8.88 -16.51
CA MET A 75 11.83 9.66 -17.75
C MET A 75 10.72 9.15 -18.69
N GLU A 76 10.45 7.84 -18.73
CA GLU A 76 9.38 7.31 -19.57
C GLU A 76 7.98 7.63 -19.04
N PHE A 77 7.81 7.66 -17.71
CA PHE A 77 6.58 8.14 -17.10
C PHE A 77 6.43 9.65 -17.29
N GLU A 78 7.50 10.43 -17.09
CA GLU A 78 7.49 11.88 -17.31
C GLU A 78 7.19 12.24 -18.77
N ASN A 79 7.66 11.44 -19.74
CA ASN A 79 7.38 11.61 -21.16
C ASN A 79 5.89 11.41 -21.52
N ILE A 80 5.13 10.66 -20.69
CA ILE A 80 3.66 10.58 -20.81
C ILE A 80 2.94 11.57 -19.88
N GLY A 81 3.71 12.49 -19.28
CA GLY A 81 3.24 13.59 -18.43
C GLY A 81 2.81 13.15 -17.04
N ARG A 82 3.41 12.09 -16.47
CA ARG A 82 3.03 11.51 -15.17
C ARG A 82 4.22 11.05 -14.37
N ASP A 83 3.98 10.89 -13.08
CA ASP A 83 4.90 10.21 -12.16
C ASP A 83 4.27 8.89 -11.74
N LEU A 84 5.13 7.90 -11.48
CA LEU A 84 4.71 6.65 -10.85
C LEU A 84 4.72 6.85 -9.34
N ARG A 85 3.67 6.37 -8.67
CA ARG A 85 3.52 6.45 -7.21
C ARG A 85 3.37 5.06 -6.64
N ALA A 86 3.78 4.89 -5.39
CA ALA A 86 3.54 3.67 -4.66
C ALA A 86 3.27 3.95 -3.18
N SER A 87 2.73 2.93 -2.51
CA SER A 87 2.56 2.92 -1.06
C SER A 87 2.48 1.48 -0.58
N THR A 88 3.27 1.16 0.43
CA THR A 88 3.22 -0.12 1.14
C THR A 88 2.41 0.02 2.42
N LEU A 89 1.41 -0.84 2.58
CA LEU A 89 0.57 -0.91 3.77
C LEU A 89 0.68 -2.27 4.44
N GLY A 90 -0.13 -2.48 5.48
CA GLY A 90 -0.17 -3.74 6.22
C GLY A 90 -0.50 -4.96 5.35
N GLU A 91 -1.41 -4.83 4.41
CA GLU A 91 -1.99 -5.98 3.68
C GLU A 91 -1.74 -5.96 2.17
N TYR A 92 -1.32 -4.83 1.62
CA TYR A 92 -1.06 -4.68 0.20
C TYR A 92 -0.04 -3.56 -0.06
N THR A 93 0.65 -3.66 -1.19
CA THR A 93 1.44 -2.59 -1.78
C THR A 93 0.74 -2.16 -3.06
N GLN A 94 0.52 -0.85 -3.20
CA GLN A 94 -0.07 -0.26 -4.39
C GLN A 94 1.03 0.40 -5.22
N TYR A 95 0.95 0.25 -6.55
CA TYR A 95 1.67 1.08 -7.52
C TYR A 95 0.67 1.69 -8.47
N GLY A 96 0.83 2.94 -8.87
CA GLY A 96 -0.13 3.58 -9.77
C GLY A 96 0.34 4.86 -10.41
N PHE A 97 -0.31 5.21 -11.51
CA PHE A 97 -0.07 6.41 -12.29
C PHE A 97 -1.37 6.87 -12.96
N SER A 98 -1.47 8.15 -13.30
CA SER A 98 -2.72 8.75 -13.79
C SER A 98 -2.65 9.19 -15.25
N PRO A 99 -2.44 8.35 -16.28
CA PRO A 99 -2.15 8.83 -17.64
C PRO A 99 -3.28 9.67 -18.25
N HIS A 100 -2.96 10.51 -19.24
CA HIS A 100 -4.00 10.96 -20.17
C HIS A 100 -4.44 9.76 -21.03
N ILE A 101 -5.73 9.67 -21.40
CA ILE A 101 -6.27 8.50 -22.13
C ILE A 101 -5.52 8.20 -23.44
N SER A 102 -5.01 9.24 -24.11
CA SER A 102 -4.22 9.08 -25.35
C SER A 102 -2.85 8.40 -25.13
N GLN A 103 -2.34 8.42 -23.90
CA GLN A 103 -1.07 7.80 -23.52
C GLN A 103 -1.25 6.48 -22.77
N LEU A 104 -2.50 6.03 -22.56
CA LEU A 104 -2.79 4.84 -21.76
C LEU A 104 -2.03 3.60 -22.25
N GLU A 105 -1.99 3.36 -23.56
CA GLU A 105 -1.32 2.18 -24.10
C GLU A 105 0.19 2.18 -23.84
N LYS A 106 0.86 3.33 -24.02
CA LYS A 106 2.28 3.49 -23.69
C LYS A 106 2.52 3.38 -22.17
N GLY A 107 1.65 3.96 -21.37
CA GLY A 107 1.69 3.83 -19.91
C GLY A 107 1.56 2.38 -19.45
N MET A 108 0.65 1.61 -20.04
CA MET A 108 0.48 0.18 -19.76
C MET A 108 1.68 -0.65 -20.18
N GLU A 109 2.33 -0.32 -21.30
CA GLU A 109 3.59 -0.93 -21.70
C GLU A 109 4.68 -0.72 -20.63
N ILE A 110 4.95 0.54 -20.25
CA ILE A 110 5.97 0.88 -19.24
C ILE A 110 5.63 0.21 -17.90
N PHE A 111 4.37 0.29 -17.48
CA PHE A 111 3.91 -0.26 -16.21
C PHE A 111 3.99 -1.79 -16.17
N SER A 112 3.85 -2.47 -17.30
CA SER A 112 4.09 -3.92 -17.33
C SER A 112 5.56 -4.28 -17.14
N GLU A 113 6.48 -3.54 -17.77
CA GLU A 113 7.93 -3.74 -17.65
C GLU A 113 8.44 -3.51 -16.22
N PHE A 114 7.81 -2.58 -15.52
CA PHE A 114 8.02 -2.32 -14.09
C PHE A 114 7.90 -3.60 -13.25
N PHE A 115 6.98 -4.50 -13.59
CA PHE A 115 6.80 -5.78 -12.90
C PHE A 115 7.58 -6.94 -13.54
N TYR A 116 7.68 -7.07 -14.87
CA TYR A 116 8.26 -8.30 -15.47
C TYR A 116 9.71 -8.61 -15.08
N SER A 117 10.50 -7.57 -14.84
CA SER A 117 11.94 -7.67 -15.02
C SER A 117 12.79 -6.86 -14.02
N PRO A 118 12.41 -6.70 -12.74
CA PRO A 118 13.19 -5.89 -11.83
C PRO A 118 14.61 -6.45 -11.65
N THR A 119 15.60 -5.56 -11.67
CA THR A 119 17.02 -5.93 -11.59
C THR A 119 17.66 -5.57 -10.24
N PHE A 120 16.95 -4.81 -9.41
CA PHE A 120 17.36 -4.38 -8.07
C PHE A 120 18.76 -3.73 -8.01
N PRO A 121 19.09 -2.75 -8.88
CA PRO A 121 20.39 -2.09 -8.86
C PRO A 121 20.51 -1.14 -7.67
N GLU A 122 21.75 -0.84 -7.26
CA GLU A 122 22.06 0.21 -6.27
C GLU A 122 21.40 0.02 -4.89
N ILE A 123 21.22 -1.24 -4.47
CA ILE A 123 20.60 -1.57 -3.17
C ILE A 123 21.22 -0.83 -1.98
N GLU A 124 22.54 -0.62 -1.95
CA GLU A 124 23.20 0.07 -0.83
C GLU A 124 22.92 1.58 -0.79
N LEU A 125 22.69 2.19 -1.96
CA LEU A 125 22.25 3.58 -2.01
C LEU A 125 20.83 3.68 -1.45
N GLU A 126 19.95 2.79 -1.89
CA GLU A 126 18.55 2.79 -1.47
C GLU A 126 18.39 2.44 0.02
N ARG A 127 19.22 1.51 0.52
CA ARG A 127 19.31 1.20 1.94
C ARG A 127 19.62 2.45 2.77
N GLY A 128 20.52 3.31 2.28
CA GLY A 128 20.84 4.58 2.94
C GLY A 128 19.61 5.48 3.03
N ILE A 129 18.84 5.61 1.93
CA ILE A 129 17.62 6.43 1.89
C ILE A 129 16.57 5.89 2.88
N ILE A 130 16.32 4.59 2.86
CA ILE A 130 15.36 3.94 3.77
C ILE A 130 15.80 4.08 5.24
N LEU A 131 17.10 4.06 5.52
CA LEU A 131 17.61 4.32 6.87
C LEU A 131 17.36 5.76 7.32
N GLU A 132 17.50 6.75 6.45
CA GLU A 132 17.16 8.14 6.77
C GLU A 132 15.67 8.29 7.07
N GLU A 133 14.79 7.68 6.27
CA GLU A 133 13.35 7.65 6.56
C GLU A 133 13.04 6.98 7.90
N TYR A 134 13.72 5.88 8.23
CA TYR A 134 13.58 5.23 9.55
C TYR A 134 14.01 6.16 10.70
N TYR A 135 15.01 7.01 10.49
CA TYR A 135 15.45 7.96 11.50
C TYR A 135 14.46 9.12 11.71
N GLU A 136 13.56 9.40 10.77
CA GLU A 136 12.50 10.40 10.96
C GLU A 136 11.48 9.98 12.03
N ASP A 137 11.32 8.67 12.28
CA ASP A 137 10.48 8.11 13.35
C ASP A 137 11.15 8.20 14.74
N LEU A 138 12.43 8.60 14.81
CA LEU A 138 13.21 8.67 16.04
C LEU A 138 13.36 10.12 16.53
N ASN A 139 13.40 10.28 17.85
CA ASN A 139 13.80 11.54 18.45
C ASN A 139 15.34 11.70 18.51
N GLU A 140 15.82 12.81 19.07
CA GLU A 140 17.25 13.13 19.17
C GLU A 140 18.09 12.11 19.97
N GLU A 141 17.45 11.29 20.81
CA GLU A 141 18.08 10.22 21.58
C GLU A 141 18.07 8.87 20.84
N GLY A 142 17.55 8.82 19.61
CA GLY A 142 17.42 7.61 18.81
C GLY A 142 16.28 6.69 19.27
N VAL A 143 15.29 7.23 19.97
CA VAL A 143 14.14 6.47 20.45
C VAL A 143 12.96 6.64 19.50
N ASN A 144 12.33 5.54 19.12
CA ASN A 144 11.13 5.58 18.27
C ASN A 144 9.98 6.24 19.01
N VAL A 145 9.49 7.36 18.49
CA VAL A 145 8.41 8.16 19.09
C VAL A 145 7.13 8.14 18.26
N ASP A 146 7.14 7.49 17.09
CA ASP A 146 5.94 7.30 16.27
C ASP A 146 4.83 6.59 17.07
N ILE A 147 3.74 7.33 17.27
CA ILE A 147 2.63 6.89 18.10
C ILE A 147 1.86 5.70 17.50
N ASN A 148 1.82 5.59 16.17
CA ASN A 148 1.13 4.50 15.48
C ASN A 148 1.87 3.17 15.65
N ASN A 149 3.20 3.18 15.57
CA ASN A 149 4.05 2.03 15.87
C ASN A 149 3.77 1.52 17.29
N HIS A 150 3.68 2.42 18.27
CA HIS A 150 3.35 2.06 19.65
C HIS A 150 1.92 1.54 19.81
N ALA A 151 0.94 2.17 19.17
CA ALA A 151 -0.44 1.70 19.18
C ALA A 151 -0.58 0.31 18.55
N CYS A 152 0.07 0.06 17.41
CA CYS A 152 0.08 -1.23 16.74
C CYS A 152 0.72 -2.34 17.60
N LYS A 153 1.78 -2.04 18.36
CA LYS A 153 2.36 -2.98 19.35
C LYS A 153 1.33 -3.44 20.39
N LEU A 154 0.49 -2.53 20.86
CA LEU A 154 -0.57 -2.85 21.83
C LEU A 154 -1.76 -3.58 21.17
N LEU A 155 -2.13 -3.17 19.95
CA LEU A 155 -3.30 -3.70 19.26
C LEU A 155 -3.06 -5.11 18.68
N TYR A 156 -1.86 -5.41 18.18
CA TYR A 156 -1.61 -6.64 17.43
C TYR A 156 -0.41 -7.46 17.92
N PRO A 157 -0.25 -7.66 19.25
CA PRO A 157 0.95 -8.26 19.83
C PRO A 157 1.21 -9.66 19.26
N GLY A 158 2.47 -9.95 18.95
CA GLY A 158 2.90 -11.25 18.42
C GLY A 158 2.53 -11.50 16.96
N THR A 159 2.07 -10.49 16.23
CA THR A 159 1.81 -10.56 14.79
C THR A 159 2.66 -9.53 14.05
N PRO A 160 2.94 -9.71 12.75
CA PRO A 160 3.69 -8.71 11.98
C PRO A 160 3.07 -7.31 11.99
N MET A 161 1.75 -7.21 12.16
CA MET A 161 1.04 -5.93 12.29
C MET A 161 1.40 -5.12 13.55
N SER A 162 2.22 -5.67 14.46
CA SER A 162 2.80 -4.94 15.59
C SER A 162 4.15 -4.29 15.31
N TRP A 163 4.73 -4.55 14.14
CA TRP A 163 6.05 -4.06 13.76
C TRP A 163 5.94 -2.76 12.96
N PRO A 164 7.02 -1.96 12.89
CA PRO A 164 7.09 -0.82 11.98
C PRO A 164 7.08 -1.31 10.52
N THR A 165 6.28 -0.64 9.67
CA THR A 165 6.18 -0.97 8.23
C THR A 165 7.52 -0.78 7.50
N ILE A 166 8.29 0.23 7.90
CA ILE A 166 9.63 0.50 7.34
C ILE A 166 10.67 -0.55 7.74
N GLY A 167 10.41 -1.32 8.81
CA GLY A 167 11.35 -2.26 9.40
C GLY A 167 12.12 -1.70 10.59
N THR A 168 13.15 -2.42 11.00
CA THR A 168 14.09 -1.99 12.04
C THR A 168 15.44 -1.68 11.40
N GLU A 169 16.26 -0.86 12.05
CA GLU A 169 17.63 -0.59 11.58
C GLU A 169 18.41 -1.89 11.31
N GLU A 170 18.23 -2.91 12.14
CA GLU A 170 18.89 -4.21 12.00
C GLU A 170 18.41 -4.97 10.75
N THR A 171 17.10 -5.08 10.55
CA THR A 171 16.54 -5.80 9.39
C THR A 171 16.80 -5.04 8.09
N ILE A 172 16.65 -3.70 8.09
CA ILE A 172 17.00 -2.84 6.95
C ILE A 172 18.44 -3.04 6.53
N LYS A 173 19.40 -3.18 7.47
CA LYS A 173 20.81 -3.45 7.15
C LYS A 173 21.08 -4.86 6.62
N LYS A 174 20.22 -5.82 6.93
CA LYS A 174 20.40 -7.24 6.55
C LYS A 174 19.75 -7.62 5.22
N ILE A 175 18.71 -6.91 4.78
CA ILE A 175 17.98 -7.23 3.54
C ILE A 175 18.94 -7.26 2.33
N THR A 176 19.01 -8.41 1.67
CA THR A 176 19.83 -8.61 0.46
C THR A 176 19.00 -8.61 -0.83
N VAL A 177 19.68 -8.52 -1.97
CA VAL A 177 19.03 -8.66 -3.30
C VAL A 177 18.38 -10.04 -3.45
N GLU A 178 18.97 -11.09 -2.89
CA GLU A 178 18.41 -12.44 -2.90
C GLU A 178 17.10 -12.49 -2.10
N MET A 179 17.07 -11.91 -0.90
CA MET A 179 15.84 -11.82 -0.10
C MET A 179 14.75 -11.06 -0.85
N LEU A 180 15.08 -9.92 -1.45
CA LEU A 180 14.14 -9.13 -2.27
C LEU A 180 13.60 -9.94 -3.45
N ARG A 181 14.47 -10.69 -4.13
CA ARG A 181 14.10 -11.53 -5.27
C ARG A 181 13.20 -12.68 -4.84
N ASP A 182 13.49 -13.32 -3.72
CA ASP A 182 12.68 -14.42 -3.18
C ASP A 182 11.30 -13.92 -2.74
N TYR A 183 11.26 -12.77 -2.04
CA TYR A 183 10.01 -12.13 -1.65
C TYR A 183 9.18 -11.69 -2.87
N TYR A 184 9.83 -11.04 -3.85
CA TYR A 184 9.20 -10.67 -5.12
C TYR A 184 8.58 -11.89 -5.81
N ASN A 185 9.34 -12.98 -5.98
CA ASN A 185 8.85 -14.19 -6.65
C ASN A 185 7.70 -14.88 -5.91
N ALA A 186 7.69 -14.81 -4.57
CA ALA A 186 6.65 -15.41 -3.75
C ALA A 186 5.33 -14.62 -3.76
N HIS A 187 5.41 -13.28 -3.83
CA HIS A 187 4.25 -12.41 -3.61
C HIS A 187 3.74 -11.69 -4.87
N TYR A 188 4.63 -11.35 -5.82
CA TYR A 188 4.29 -10.60 -7.03
C TYR A 188 3.92 -11.58 -8.15
N VAL A 189 2.79 -12.26 -7.96
CA VAL A 189 2.23 -13.21 -8.93
C VAL A 189 0.84 -12.75 -9.37
N PRO A 190 0.43 -12.97 -10.63
CA PRO A 190 -0.80 -12.36 -11.15
C PRO A 190 -2.05 -12.72 -10.33
N GLY A 191 -2.19 -13.97 -9.88
CA GLY A 191 -3.29 -14.39 -9.01
C GLY A 191 -3.34 -13.72 -7.63
N ASN A 192 -2.29 -13.00 -7.25
CA ASN A 192 -2.15 -12.22 -6.01
C ASN A 192 -2.22 -10.71 -6.27
N MET A 193 -2.56 -10.30 -7.49
CA MET A 193 -2.56 -8.91 -7.95
C MET A 193 -3.92 -8.50 -8.51
N VAL A 194 -4.23 -7.21 -8.39
CA VAL A 194 -5.42 -6.57 -8.97
C VAL A 194 -5.00 -5.33 -9.74
N LEU A 195 -5.27 -5.32 -11.05
CA LEU A 195 -5.13 -4.15 -11.89
C LEU A 195 -6.46 -3.41 -11.96
N ALA A 196 -6.56 -2.25 -11.34
CA ALA A 196 -7.74 -1.40 -11.34
C ALA A 196 -7.52 -0.18 -12.24
N MET A 197 -8.52 0.14 -13.06
CA MET A 197 -8.58 1.39 -13.82
C MET A 197 -9.90 2.11 -13.59
N ALA A 198 -9.82 3.39 -13.26
CA ALA A 198 -10.99 4.27 -13.13
C ALA A 198 -10.81 5.49 -14.01
N GLY A 199 -11.75 5.78 -14.92
CA GLY A 199 -11.58 6.87 -15.89
C GLY A 199 -12.47 6.77 -17.13
N PRO A 200 -12.24 7.60 -18.16
CA PRO A 200 -12.94 7.53 -19.45
C PRO A 200 -12.42 6.36 -20.29
N ILE A 201 -12.57 5.13 -19.78
CA ILE A 201 -12.11 3.89 -20.39
C ILE A 201 -13.25 2.87 -20.37
N GLU A 202 -13.51 2.24 -21.53
CA GLU A 202 -14.43 1.12 -21.60
C GLU A 202 -13.77 -0.16 -21.09
N HIS A 203 -14.56 -1.01 -20.42
CA HIS A 203 -14.05 -2.24 -19.83
C HIS A 203 -13.38 -3.19 -20.85
N ASN A 204 -13.95 -3.34 -22.04
CA ASN A 204 -13.36 -4.17 -23.10
C ASN A 204 -11.96 -3.67 -23.52
N ARG A 205 -11.74 -2.35 -23.55
CA ARG A 205 -10.43 -1.79 -23.89
C ARG A 205 -9.42 -1.99 -22.76
N ASN A 206 -9.85 -1.87 -21.49
CA ASN A 206 -9.01 -2.23 -20.35
C ASN A 206 -8.59 -3.71 -20.41
N LEU A 207 -9.54 -4.62 -20.64
CA LEU A 207 -9.26 -6.04 -20.78
C LEU A 207 -8.24 -6.33 -21.88
N GLN A 208 -8.42 -5.76 -23.08
CA GLN A 208 -7.48 -5.93 -24.18
C GLN A 208 -6.05 -5.46 -23.84
N LEU A 209 -5.92 -4.30 -23.18
CA LEU A 209 -4.62 -3.78 -22.76
C LEU A 209 -4.01 -4.65 -21.65
N SER A 210 -4.82 -5.07 -20.69
CA SER A 210 -4.42 -5.95 -19.60
C SER A 210 -3.94 -7.30 -20.12
N GLU A 211 -4.66 -7.91 -21.06
CA GLU A 211 -4.25 -9.14 -21.74
C GLU A 211 -2.95 -8.91 -22.52
N LYS A 212 -2.88 -7.86 -23.34
CA LYS A 212 -1.70 -7.57 -24.17
C LYS A 212 -0.42 -7.45 -23.35
N TYR A 213 -0.48 -6.77 -22.20
CA TYR A 213 0.71 -6.43 -21.44
C TYR A 213 0.96 -7.37 -20.26
N PHE A 214 -0.07 -7.93 -19.62
CA PHE A 214 0.11 -8.71 -18.39
C PHE A 214 -0.18 -10.21 -18.54
N SER A 215 -0.75 -10.70 -19.65
CA SER A 215 -1.13 -12.13 -19.75
C SER A 215 0.04 -13.11 -19.70
N THR A 216 1.23 -12.68 -20.15
CA THR A 216 2.45 -13.51 -20.11
C THR A 216 3.18 -13.43 -18.77
N PHE A 217 2.73 -12.59 -17.84
CA PHE A 217 3.32 -12.49 -16.51
C PHE A 217 2.97 -13.76 -15.73
N SER A 218 3.99 -14.47 -15.25
CA SER A 218 3.85 -15.66 -14.42
C SER A 218 5.17 -15.99 -13.75
N ASN A 219 5.12 -16.25 -12.45
CA ASN A 219 6.26 -16.75 -11.66
C ASN A 219 6.05 -18.20 -11.20
N GLY A 220 5.01 -18.89 -11.68
CA GLY A 220 4.74 -20.30 -11.38
C GLY A 220 4.32 -20.63 -9.94
N VAL A 221 4.24 -19.63 -9.06
CA VAL A 221 3.79 -19.78 -7.67
C VAL A 221 2.27 -19.63 -7.59
N ALA A 222 1.64 -20.49 -6.78
CA ALA A 222 0.20 -20.43 -6.54
C ALA A 222 -0.16 -19.15 -5.76
N PRO A 223 -1.31 -18.52 -6.06
CA PRO A 223 -1.72 -17.31 -5.35
C PRO A 223 -2.03 -17.61 -3.88
N ILE A 224 -1.86 -16.58 -3.04
CA ILE A 224 -2.17 -16.65 -1.62
C ILE A 224 -3.68 -16.79 -1.45
N SER A 225 -4.10 -17.71 -0.57
CA SER A 225 -5.51 -17.90 -0.26
C SER A 225 -6.16 -16.61 0.24
N LYS A 226 -7.38 -16.32 -0.22
CA LYS A 226 -8.16 -15.16 0.26
C LYS A 226 -8.40 -15.19 1.77
N ASN A 227 -8.42 -16.38 2.37
CA ASN A 227 -8.65 -16.59 3.80
C ASN A 227 -7.36 -16.79 4.61
N HIS A 228 -6.18 -16.53 4.02
CA HIS A 228 -4.88 -16.85 4.63
C HIS A 228 -4.73 -16.31 6.06
N PHE A 229 -5.26 -15.12 6.34
CA PHE A 229 -5.16 -14.50 7.66
C PHE A 229 -6.44 -14.46 8.49
N VAL A 230 -7.50 -15.17 8.07
CA VAL A 230 -8.74 -15.22 8.85
C VAL A 230 -8.44 -15.91 10.19
N GLY A 231 -8.71 -15.22 11.30
CA GLY A 231 -8.43 -15.70 12.65
C GLY A 231 -6.96 -15.60 13.08
N SER A 232 -6.10 -14.88 12.34
CA SER A 232 -4.68 -14.74 12.71
C SER A 232 -4.42 -13.71 13.82
N ILE A 233 -5.44 -12.99 14.27
CA ILE A 233 -5.35 -11.96 15.32
C ILE A 233 -6.16 -12.45 16.52
N SER A 234 -5.57 -12.35 17.71
CA SER A 234 -6.26 -12.67 18.96
C SER A 234 -7.07 -11.46 19.45
N ASP A 235 -8.36 -11.68 19.72
CA ASP A 235 -9.24 -10.67 20.34
C ASP A 235 -9.17 -10.67 21.87
N GLU A 236 -8.23 -11.42 22.46
CA GLU A 236 -8.08 -11.48 23.91
C GLU A 236 -7.49 -10.17 24.45
N GLN A 237 -8.30 -9.41 25.17
CA GLN A 237 -7.85 -8.29 26.01
C GLN A 237 -8.74 -8.20 27.25
N SER A 238 -8.17 -8.48 28.42
CA SER A 238 -8.91 -8.48 29.70
C SER A 238 -8.95 -7.11 30.39
N ARG A 239 -8.05 -6.18 30.01
CA ARG A 239 -7.95 -4.83 30.58
C ARG A 239 -7.33 -3.86 29.57
N PRO A 240 -7.58 -2.54 29.69
CA PRO A 240 -6.86 -1.53 28.91
C PRO A 240 -5.34 -1.70 29.03
N GLN A 241 -4.65 -1.53 27.91
CA GLN A 241 -3.19 -1.50 27.86
C GLN A 241 -2.72 -0.05 27.68
N PHE A 242 -1.54 0.25 28.21
CA PHE A 242 -0.94 1.57 28.13
C PHE A 242 0.53 1.41 27.75
N LEU A 243 1.00 2.26 26.84
CA LEU A 243 2.40 2.41 26.49
C LEU A 243 2.70 3.89 26.58
N PHE A 244 3.71 4.24 27.38
CA PHE A 244 4.18 5.61 27.53
C PHE A 244 5.57 5.69 26.93
N GLN A 245 5.70 6.49 25.88
CA GLN A 245 6.98 6.81 25.28
C GLN A 245 7.34 8.24 25.68
N HIS A 246 8.51 8.42 26.28
CA HIS A 246 9.01 9.75 26.55
C HIS A 246 9.55 10.35 25.25
N ASP A 247 9.20 11.61 24.99
CA ASP A 247 9.72 12.38 23.89
C ASP A 247 10.21 13.74 24.42
N SER A 248 11.24 14.30 23.78
CA SER A 248 11.81 15.60 24.10
C SER A 248 10.94 16.77 23.62
N ASP A 249 9.88 16.50 22.86
CA ASP A 249 8.97 17.53 22.36
C ASP A 249 8.20 18.24 23.52
N SER A 250 7.85 19.49 23.24
CA SER A 250 7.05 20.38 24.08
C SER A 250 5.56 20.01 24.13
N GLN A 251 5.11 19.11 23.25
CA GLN A 251 3.72 18.65 23.16
C GLN A 251 3.59 17.18 23.56
N VAL A 252 2.39 16.81 24.04
CA VAL A 252 2.05 15.42 24.34
C VAL A 252 1.10 14.92 23.27
N GLU A 253 1.49 13.83 22.61
CA GLU A 253 0.59 13.09 21.74
C GLU A 253 -0.16 12.01 22.53
N LEU A 254 -1.46 11.88 22.26
CA LEU A 254 -2.33 10.88 22.89
C LEU A 254 -3.16 10.18 21.83
N GLN A 255 -2.98 8.86 21.72
CA GLN A 255 -3.77 8.00 20.85
C GLN A 255 -4.53 6.96 21.68
N ILE A 256 -5.84 6.91 21.50
CA ILE A 256 -6.72 5.92 22.16
C ILE A 256 -7.31 5.04 21.08
N CYS A 257 -6.88 3.78 21.05
CA CYS A 257 -7.28 2.84 20.01
C CYS A 257 -8.22 1.77 20.54
N PHE A 258 -9.15 1.35 19.67
CA PHE A 258 -10.04 0.22 19.90
C PHE A 258 -9.88 -0.74 18.71
N ARG A 259 -9.84 -2.06 18.98
CA ARG A 259 -9.94 -3.04 17.89
C ARG A 259 -11.31 -2.89 17.23
N SER A 260 -11.30 -2.90 15.91
CA SER A 260 -12.49 -2.72 15.06
C SER A 260 -12.76 -3.97 14.24
N CYS A 261 -13.89 -3.99 13.54
CA CYS A 261 -14.21 -5.07 12.63
C CYS A 261 -13.41 -4.97 11.31
N SER A 262 -13.26 -6.10 10.62
CA SER A 262 -12.67 -6.14 9.27
C SER A 262 -13.47 -5.31 8.26
N TYR A 263 -12.83 -4.87 7.18
CA TYR A 263 -13.48 -4.23 6.02
C TYR A 263 -14.68 -5.01 5.45
N ASN A 264 -14.69 -6.34 5.61
CA ASN A 264 -15.77 -7.21 5.11
C ASN A 264 -16.87 -7.48 6.13
N HIS A 265 -16.78 -6.93 7.34
CA HIS A 265 -17.79 -7.12 8.38
C HIS A 265 -18.99 -6.20 8.13
N GLU A 266 -20.20 -6.65 8.46
CA GLU A 266 -21.44 -5.90 8.21
C GLU A 266 -21.46 -4.53 8.91
N ASP A 267 -20.85 -4.45 10.09
CA ASP A 267 -20.73 -3.20 10.87
C ASP A 267 -19.66 -2.23 10.37
N PHE A 268 -18.87 -2.54 9.34
CA PHE A 268 -17.76 -1.68 8.90
C PHE A 268 -18.23 -0.24 8.60
N LEU A 269 -19.33 -0.10 7.86
CA LEU A 269 -19.91 1.22 7.55
C LEU A 269 -20.50 1.89 8.80
N THR A 270 -21.10 1.12 9.70
CA THR A 270 -21.63 1.61 10.98
C THR A 270 -20.53 2.22 11.85
N LEU A 271 -19.39 1.52 11.98
CA LEU A 271 -18.23 2.02 12.72
C LEU A 271 -17.62 3.26 12.04
N GLY A 272 -17.60 3.30 10.70
CA GLY A 272 -17.21 4.50 9.95
C GLY A 272 -18.07 5.72 10.29
N LEU A 273 -19.40 5.54 10.40
CA LEU A 273 -20.31 6.61 10.82
C LEU A 273 -20.05 7.07 12.27
N ILE A 274 -19.79 6.14 13.19
CA ILE A 274 -19.43 6.47 14.57
C ILE A 274 -18.15 7.31 14.60
N SER A 275 -17.12 6.91 13.86
CA SER A 275 -15.87 7.67 13.73
C SER A 275 -16.13 9.10 13.24
N ARG A 276 -17.01 9.28 12.24
CA ARG A 276 -17.35 10.60 11.73
C ARG A 276 -18.03 11.51 12.77
N VAL A 277 -18.89 10.96 13.62
CA VAL A 277 -19.51 11.74 14.70
C VAL A 277 -18.47 12.28 15.69
N PHE A 278 -17.39 11.52 15.93
CA PHE A 278 -16.33 11.94 16.83
C PHE A 278 -15.34 12.91 16.18
N ASP A 279 -14.90 12.64 14.95
CA ASP A 279 -13.72 13.29 14.38
C ASP A 279 -13.75 13.50 12.85
N ASP A 280 -14.90 13.90 12.29
CA ASP A 280 -14.99 14.25 10.86
C ASP A 280 -15.36 15.72 10.66
N GLY A 281 -14.33 16.56 10.75
CA GLY A 281 -14.40 17.98 10.45
C GLY A 281 -14.64 18.89 11.65
N PHE A 282 -14.69 20.19 11.39
CA PHE A 282 -14.59 21.25 12.41
C PHE A 282 -15.72 21.24 13.46
N THR A 283 -16.86 20.65 13.13
CA THR A 283 -18.04 20.60 14.01
C THR A 283 -18.20 19.26 14.74
N SER A 284 -17.25 18.34 14.55
CA SER A 284 -17.22 17.05 15.22
C SER A 284 -17.07 17.20 16.74
N ARG A 285 -17.44 16.17 17.49
CA ARG A 285 -17.47 16.26 18.96
C ARG A 285 -16.10 16.50 19.56
N LEU A 286 -15.06 15.80 19.08
CA LEU A 286 -13.72 15.93 19.64
C LEU A 286 -13.10 17.28 19.28
N GLN A 287 -13.19 17.71 18.02
CA GLN A 287 -12.66 19.00 17.59
C GLN A 287 -13.33 20.16 18.35
N ARG A 288 -14.66 20.18 18.44
CA ARG A 288 -15.39 21.23 19.17
C ARG A 288 -15.01 21.26 20.66
N VAL A 289 -14.99 20.11 21.32
CA VAL A 289 -14.81 20.07 22.78
C VAL A 289 -13.34 20.27 23.17
N LEU A 290 -12.40 19.64 22.47
CA LEU A 290 -10.98 19.71 22.82
C LEU A 290 -10.36 21.01 22.32
N ARG A 291 -10.50 21.34 21.02
CA ARG A 291 -9.83 22.52 20.45
C ARG A 291 -10.59 23.82 20.66
N GLU A 292 -11.88 23.86 20.37
CA GLU A 292 -12.63 25.12 20.39
C GLU A 292 -13.06 25.55 21.79
N GLU A 293 -13.54 24.61 22.61
CA GLU A 293 -14.07 24.93 23.95
C GLU A 293 -13.00 24.92 25.05
N ARG A 294 -11.97 24.08 24.92
CA ARG A 294 -10.98 23.84 25.99
C ARG A 294 -9.57 24.37 25.70
N GLY A 295 -9.20 24.49 24.43
CA GLY A 295 -7.86 24.91 24.01
C GLY A 295 -6.89 23.74 24.02
#